data_AF-A0A0F9IS93-F1
#
_entry.id   AF-A0A0F9IS93-F1
#
_cell.length_a   1.000
_cell.length_b   1.000
_cell.length_c   1.000
_cell.angle_alpha   90.00
_cell.angle_beta   90.00
_cell.angle_gamma   90.00
#
_symmetry.space_group_name_H-M   'P 1'
#
loop_
_entity.id
_entity.type
_entity.pdbx_description
1 polymer ?
#
loop_
_entity_poly.entity_id
_entity_poly.type
_entity_poly.pdbx_seq_one_letter_code
_entity_poly.pdbx_strand_id
1 'polypeptide(L)'
;MKGKMKIIVAPDSFKESMGAKEVALIIEKGVKRVFPEAEIIKVPMADGGEGTVESLVEVRRGKIIRKKVTSPLGKKIYAYFGILEDEITAVVEMAQASGLSLVPPRERNPLSTTSYGTGELIKEALDRGCRKIIVGIGGSATVDGGAGMAQALGAKLLDKRGNEVSFGGGSLEKIVDINMEKFDARIADIEVIVASDVDNPLCGPEGAARVYGPQKGATPEMVDILNRNLAHFARMIKKFLGKEVADTPGAGAAGGLGAGLIAFLGAKLEPGIDLMIDASNLEEKLKGADLVISGEGRIDQQTAYGKTPMGVAERAKKENIPVILIGGASILNIFIPNNSIISAVGNPSIAMLLSVLGAIYFLGIRTGRSIKEVMKTLSESIAAIAGVLLIIAGAGAFKQIMIATEISGQIGQLLGSLGLSPLLLAWLIAALIRVCVGSATVAGLTAASIIMPVVGSSDVSPELLVLATGAGSITLSHINDGGFWLFKEYFNVSIKETLMSWTLMETSVSIVGLLVVLLLSLIV
;
A
#
# COMPACT_ATOMS: atom_id res chain seq x y z
N MET A 1 41.98 10.54 9.15
CA MET A 1 41.46 9.16 9.18
C MET A 1 40.05 9.21 8.60
N LYS A 2 39.77 8.53 7.46
CA LYS A 2 38.38 8.37 7.03
C LYS A 2 37.69 7.51 8.09
N GLY A 3 36.66 8.04 8.74
CA GLY A 3 35.90 7.32 9.76
C GLY A 3 35.37 6.00 9.21
N LYS A 4 35.11 5.05 10.12
CA LYS A 4 34.44 3.79 9.80
C LYS A 4 33.08 4.11 9.18
N MET A 5 32.79 3.59 7.98
CA MET A 5 31.52 3.88 7.29
C MET A 5 30.35 3.35 8.13
N LYS A 6 29.43 4.23 8.52
CA LYS A 6 28.25 3.89 9.33
C LYS A 6 27.03 3.72 8.44
N ILE A 7 26.44 2.52 8.45
CA ILE A 7 25.31 2.14 7.59
C ILE A 7 24.12 1.75 8.47
N ILE A 8 22.97 2.39 8.24
CA ILE A 8 21.70 2.00 8.85
C ILE A 8 20.98 1.04 7.93
N VAL A 9 20.56 -0.10 8.46
CA VAL A 9 19.80 -1.11 7.73
C VAL A 9 18.41 -1.18 8.35
N ALA A 10 17.42 -0.55 7.72
CA ALA A 10 16.07 -0.39 8.24
C ALA A 10 14.97 -0.93 7.30
N PRO A 11 14.95 -2.24 6.98
CA PRO A 11 13.97 -2.84 6.10
C PRO A 11 12.65 -3.15 6.82
N ASP A 12 11.57 -3.23 6.05
CA ASP A 12 10.33 -3.92 6.43
C ASP A 12 10.45 -5.43 6.15
N SER A 13 9.48 -6.19 6.62
CA SER A 13 9.19 -7.55 6.21
C SER A 13 8.98 -7.68 4.71
N PHE A 14 9.42 -8.80 4.17
CA PHE A 14 9.09 -9.21 2.82
C PHE A 14 7.92 -10.17 2.98
N LYS A 15 6.70 -9.61 3.00
CA LYS A 15 5.45 -10.34 3.30
C LYS A 15 5.39 -11.65 2.52
N GLU A 16 4.99 -12.72 3.21
CA GLU A 16 4.94 -14.12 2.71
C GLU A 16 6.30 -14.75 2.37
N SER A 17 7.42 -14.11 2.73
CA SER A 17 8.77 -14.64 2.48
C SER A 17 9.67 -14.60 3.72
N MET A 18 9.97 -13.42 4.25
CA MET A 18 10.95 -13.23 5.32
C MET A 18 10.55 -12.09 6.25
N GLY A 19 10.88 -12.24 7.54
CA GLY A 19 10.69 -11.16 8.53
C GLY A 19 11.70 -10.03 8.36
N ALA A 20 11.36 -8.82 8.83
CA ALA A 20 12.23 -7.64 8.75
C ALA A 20 13.65 -7.88 9.32
N LYS A 21 13.73 -8.63 10.44
CA LYS A 21 14.99 -9.04 11.07
C LYS A 21 15.86 -9.89 10.14
N GLU A 22 15.26 -10.84 9.44
CA GLU A 22 15.97 -11.72 8.50
C GLU A 22 16.48 -10.94 7.31
N VAL A 23 15.65 -10.04 6.77
CA VAL A 23 16.05 -9.11 5.69
C VAL A 23 17.26 -8.29 6.14
N ALA A 24 17.22 -7.70 7.34
CA ALA A 24 18.31 -6.90 7.87
C ALA A 24 19.62 -7.70 8.02
N LEU A 25 19.53 -8.97 8.45
CA LEU A 25 20.69 -9.86 8.55
C LEU A 25 21.29 -10.22 7.19
N ILE A 26 20.47 -10.40 6.16
CA ILE A 26 20.94 -10.68 4.80
C ILE A 26 21.61 -9.44 4.20
N ILE A 27 21.02 -8.26 4.38
CA ILE A 27 21.62 -7.00 3.95
C ILE A 27 22.98 -6.79 4.64
N GLU A 28 23.07 -7.01 5.96
CA GLU A 28 24.33 -6.93 6.70
C GLU A 28 25.41 -7.84 6.09
N LYS A 29 25.07 -9.11 5.81
CA LYS A 29 26.00 -10.06 5.18
C LYS A 29 26.46 -9.57 3.80
N GLY A 30 25.56 -9.01 3.00
CA GLY A 30 25.89 -8.44 1.69
C GLY A 30 26.85 -7.25 1.80
N VAL A 31 26.54 -6.31 2.70
CA VAL A 31 27.39 -5.14 2.96
C VAL A 31 28.78 -5.54 3.43
N LYS A 32 28.89 -6.45 4.41
CA LYS A 32 30.21 -6.87 4.95
C LYS A 32 31.09 -7.62 3.95
N ARG A 33 30.53 -8.19 2.88
CA ARG A 33 31.34 -8.77 1.79
C ARG A 33 32.11 -7.72 1.01
N VAL A 34 31.58 -6.50 0.91
CA VAL A 34 32.18 -5.40 0.13
C VAL A 34 32.89 -4.41 1.06
N PHE A 35 32.30 -4.11 2.21
CA PHE A 35 32.83 -3.22 3.25
C PHE A 35 32.94 -3.98 4.59
N PRO A 36 34.00 -4.80 4.79
CA PRO A 36 34.15 -5.62 6.00
C PRO A 36 34.19 -4.80 7.29
N GLU A 37 34.80 -3.61 7.20
CA GLU A 37 34.94 -2.66 8.30
C GLU A 37 33.74 -1.72 8.42
N ALA A 38 32.61 -1.92 7.74
CA ALA A 38 31.45 -1.05 7.96
C ALA A 38 30.86 -1.26 9.38
N GLU A 39 30.48 -0.16 10.04
CA GLU A 39 29.61 -0.20 11.20
C GLU A 39 28.17 -0.32 10.72
N ILE A 40 27.46 -1.38 11.10
CA ILE A 40 26.11 -1.65 10.62
C ILE A 40 25.16 -1.64 11.81
N ILE A 41 24.19 -0.72 11.79
CA ILE A 41 23.12 -0.65 12.78
C ILE A 41 21.84 -1.15 12.11
N LYS A 42 21.33 -2.29 12.60
CA LYS A 42 20.09 -2.89 12.13
C LYS A 42 18.91 -2.31 12.90
N VAL A 43 17.91 -1.87 12.18
CA VAL A 43 16.65 -1.34 12.71
C VAL A 43 15.51 -1.99 11.93
N PRO A 44 15.22 -3.30 12.11
CA PRO A 44 14.06 -3.90 11.49
C PRO A 44 12.82 -3.09 11.82
N MET A 45 12.06 -2.74 10.78
CA MET A 45 10.89 -1.88 10.85
C MET A 45 9.61 -2.68 10.62
N ALA A 46 8.48 -2.05 10.93
CA ALA A 46 7.13 -2.55 10.68
C ALA A 46 6.19 -1.34 10.44
N ASP A 47 4.97 -1.62 10.02
CA ASP A 47 3.90 -0.63 9.79
C ASP A 47 2.83 -0.65 10.91
N GLY A 48 3.13 -1.26 12.07
CA GLY A 48 2.13 -1.51 13.11
C GLY A 48 1.25 -2.75 12.86
N GLY A 49 1.52 -3.47 11.77
CA GLY A 49 0.99 -4.81 11.51
C GLY A 49 1.81 -5.92 12.16
N GLU A 50 1.81 -7.08 11.50
CA GLU A 50 2.53 -8.28 11.92
C GLU A 50 4.05 -8.04 11.99
N GLY A 51 4.68 -8.48 13.09
CA GLY A 51 6.13 -8.38 13.26
C GLY A 51 6.61 -7.09 13.94
N THR A 52 5.69 -6.23 14.36
CA THR A 52 5.95 -5.00 15.14
C THR A 52 6.57 -5.32 16.50
N VAL A 53 6.05 -6.32 17.22
CA VAL A 53 6.52 -6.77 18.54
C VAL A 53 7.97 -7.24 18.44
N GLU A 54 8.27 -8.13 17.50
CA GLU A 54 9.60 -8.68 17.30
C GLU A 54 10.59 -7.59 16.89
N SER A 55 10.17 -6.70 15.99
CA SER A 55 10.99 -5.61 15.50
C SER A 55 11.36 -4.66 16.64
N LEU A 56 10.39 -4.19 17.42
CA LEU A 56 10.66 -3.28 18.54
C LEU A 56 11.44 -3.94 19.67
N VAL A 57 11.11 -5.19 20.03
CA VAL A 57 11.84 -5.94 21.04
C VAL A 57 13.30 -6.15 20.64
N GLU A 58 13.58 -6.51 19.39
CA GLU A 58 14.95 -6.67 18.89
C GLU A 58 15.71 -5.34 18.95
N VAL A 59 15.07 -4.27 18.47
CA VAL A 59 15.68 -2.95 18.31
C VAL A 59 15.97 -2.27 19.66
N ARG A 60 15.07 -2.45 20.62
CA ARG A 60 15.13 -1.85 21.97
C ARG A 60 15.48 -2.89 23.03
N ARG A 61 16.09 -4.02 22.64
CA ARG A 61 16.60 -5.07 23.56
C ARG A 61 15.61 -5.48 24.65
N GLY A 62 14.34 -5.56 24.28
CA GLY A 62 13.25 -5.95 25.17
C GLY A 62 13.18 -7.46 25.39
N LYS A 63 12.04 -7.90 25.92
CA LYS A 63 11.69 -9.31 26.12
C LYS A 63 10.30 -9.63 25.61
N ILE A 64 10.15 -10.84 25.07
CA ILE A 64 8.85 -11.38 24.66
C ILE A 64 8.23 -12.12 25.84
N ILE A 65 6.98 -11.78 26.17
CA ILE A 65 6.19 -12.44 27.20
C ILE A 65 5.09 -13.25 26.54
N ARG A 66 5.01 -14.54 26.89
CA ARG A 66 3.95 -15.44 26.42
C ARG A 66 2.82 -15.54 27.44
N LYS A 67 1.58 -15.48 26.98
CA LYS A 67 0.38 -15.57 27.81
C LYS A 67 -0.67 -16.46 27.15
N LYS A 68 -1.37 -17.25 27.96
CA LYS A 68 -2.54 -18.00 27.52
C LYS A 68 -3.75 -17.05 27.51
N VAL A 69 -4.32 -16.81 26.34
CA VAL A 69 -5.42 -15.84 26.10
C VAL A 69 -6.55 -16.48 25.29
N THR A 70 -7.64 -15.76 25.13
CA THR A 70 -8.85 -16.15 24.41
C THR A 70 -8.72 -15.78 22.94
N SER A 71 -8.82 -16.76 22.05
CA SER A 71 -8.78 -16.55 20.60
C SER A 71 -10.06 -15.89 20.08
N PRO A 72 -10.13 -15.47 18.81
CA PRO A 72 -11.36 -14.93 18.23
C PRO A 72 -12.56 -15.87 18.37
N LEU A 73 -12.32 -17.19 18.37
CA LEU A 73 -13.36 -18.22 18.49
C LEU A 73 -13.67 -18.63 19.94
N GLY A 74 -13.16 -17.89 20.94
CA GLY A 74 -13.40 -18.16 22.35
C GLY A 74 -12.56 -19.31 22.95
N LYS A 75 -11.64 -19.89 22.19
CA LYS A 75 -10.77 -20.99 22.65
C LYS A 75 -9.51 -20.42 23.31
N LYS A 76 -8.93 -21.11 24.29
CA LYS A 76 -7.65 -20.67 24.87
C LYS A 76 -6.46 -21.04 23.96
N ILE A 77 -5.64 -20.05 23.62
CA ILE A 77 -4.42 -20.17 22.81
C ILE A 77 -3.24 -19.50 23.52
N TYR A 78 -2.01 -19.77 23.07
CA TYR A 78 -0.85 -18.99 23.47
C TYR A 78 -0.67 -17.83 22.50
N ALA A 79 -0.60 -16.62 23.04
CA ALA A 79 -0.22 -15.40 22.36
C ALA A 79 1.00 -14.79 23.05
N TYR A 80 1.56 -13.73 22.49
CA TYR A 80 2.66 -13.00 23.11
C TYR A 80 2.58 -11.51 22.84
N PHE A 81 3.35 -10.77 23.64
CA PHE A 81 3.58 -9.33 23.52
C PHE A 81 5.01 -9.01 23.95
N GLY A 82 5.48 -7.81 23.66
CA GLY A 82 6.82 -7.34 24.02
C GLY A 82 6.80 -6.39 25.20
N ILE A 83 7.86 -6.39 26.01
CA ILE A 83 8.21 -5.33 26.95
C ILE A 83 9.58 -4.81 26.56
N LEU A 84 9.72 -3.50 26.35
CA LEU A 84 10.98 -2.88 25.91
C LEU A 84 11.98 -2.78 27.08
N GLU A 85 13.24 -2.44 26.79
CA GLU A 85 14.32 -2.30 27.79
C GLU A 85 14.01 -1.34 28.95
N ASP A 86 13.09 -0.40 28.75
CA ASP A 86 12.66 0.55 29.78
C ASP A 86 11.74 -0.07 30.84
N GLU A 87 11.30 -1.32 30.64
CA GLU A 87 10.40 -2.09 31.50
C GLU A 87 9.03 -1.44 31.76
N ILE A 88 8.75 -0.29 31.13
CA ILE A 88 7.51 0.47 31.28
C ILE A 88 6.69 0.49 29.99
N THR A 89 7.31 0.22 28.84
CA THR A 89 6.65 0.22 27.53
C THR A 89 6.36 -1.20 27.08
N ALA A 90 5.09 -1.53 26.91
CA ALA A 90 4.63 -2.75 26.27
C ALA A 90 4.29 -2.53 24.80
N VAL A 91 4.54 -3.54 23.97
CA VAL A 91 4.14 -3.60 22.57
C VAL A 91 3.21 -4.79 22.40
N VAL A 92 1.96 -4.53 22.04
CA VAL A 92 0.89 -5.53 21.90
C VAL A 92 0.44 -5.55 20.45
N GLU A 93 0.53 -6.71 19.81
CA GLU A 93 -0.11 -6.94 18.52
C GLU A 93 -1.46 -7.64 18.72
N MET A 94 -2.54 -7.00 18.26
CA MET A 94 -3.87 -7.60 18.40
C MET A 94 -3.96 -8.92 17.63
N ALA A 95 -3.24 -9.07 16.52
CA ALA A 95 -3.26 -10.27 15.69
C ALA A 95 -2.81 -11.54 16.44
N GLN A 96 -1.95 -11.40 17.45
CA GLN A 96 -1.46 -12.52 18.26
C GLN A 96 -2.57 -13.19 19.07
N ALA A 97 -3.59 -12.43 19.48
CA ALA A 97 -4.71 -12.94 20.27
C ALA A 97 -6.03 -12.98 19.48
N SER A 98 -6.20 -12.04 18.54
CA SER A 98 -7.48 -11.72 17.90
C SER A 98 -7.37 -11.65 16.36
N GLY A 99 -6.31 -12.22 15.78
CA GLY A 99 -5.98 -12.14 14.35
C GLY A 99 -6.72 -13.10 13.43
N LEU A 100 -6.82 -12.74 12.15
CA LEU A 100 -7.49 -13.48 11.08
C LEU A 100 -6.80 -14.81 10.77
N SER A 101 -5.48 -14.89 10.97
CA SER A 101 -4.69 -16.13 10.81
C SER A 101 -5.05 -17.21 11.84
N LEU A 102 -5.65 -16.82 12.98
CA LEU A 102 -6.11 -17.74 14.03
C LEU A 102 -7.47 -18.37 13.71
N VAL A 103 -8.12 -17.94 12.63
CA VAL A 103 -9.47 -18.39 12.25
C VAL A 103 -9.43 -19.05 10.88
N PRO A 104 -9.65 -20.38 10.80
CA PRO A 104 -9.77 -21.09 9.53
C PRO A 104 -10.82 -20.43 8.64
N PRO A 105 -10.62 -20.33 7.30
CA PRO A 105 -11.55 -19.64 6.41
C PRO A 105 -13.03 -20.05 6.57
N ARG A 106 -13.29 -21.34 6.77
CA ARG A 106 -14.63 -21.90 6.99
C ARG A 106 -15.30 -21.52 8.32
N GLU A 107 -14.53 -21.06 9.29
CA GLU A 107 -14.98 -20.69 10.65
C GLU A 107 -15.02 -19.16 10.83
N ARG A 108 -14.70 -18.39 9.78
CA ARG A 108 -14.73 -16.92 9.79
C ARG A 108 -16.17 -16.42 9.90
N ASN A 109 -16.52 -15.91 11.08
CA ASN A 109 -17.83 -15.32 11.34
C ASN A 109 -17.68 -14.08 12.23
N PRO A 110 -17.70 -12.87 11.66
CA PRO A 110 -17.48 -11.63 12.42
C PRO A 110 -18.63 -11.28 13.37
N LEU A 111 -19.78 -11.98 13.30
CA LEU A 111 -20.84 -11.84 14.30
C LEU A 111 -20.46 -12.46 15.64
N SER A 112 -19.58 -13.47 15.67
CA SER A 112 -19.21 -14.19 16.88
C SER A 112 -17.76 -13.96 17.33
N THR A 113 -16.86 -13.52 16.44
CA THR A 113 -15.45 -13.38 16.78
C THR A 113 -15.19 -12.24 17.78
N THR A 114 -14.31 -12.49 18.76
CA THR A 114 -14.06 -11.57 19.88
C THR A 114 -12.65 -11.02 19.95
N SER A 115 -12.52 -9.76 20.40
CA SER A 115 -11.24 -9.11 20.75
C SER A 115 -10.79 -9.36 22.20
N TYR A 116 -11.47 -10.23 22.95
CA TYR A 116 -11.21 -10.48 24.38
C TYR A 116 -9.74 -10.80 24.70
N GLY A 117 -9.10 -11.63 23.87
CA GLY A 117 -7.69 -11.98 24.08
C GLY A 117 -6.74 -10.78 23.96
N THR A 118 -7.07 -9.77 23.16
CA THR A 118 -6.29 -8.53 23.10
C THR A 118 -6.35 -7.79 24.43
N GLY A 119 -7.52 -7.73 25.06
CA GLY A 119 -7.66 -7.15 26.40
C GLY A 119 -6.92 -7.96 27.48
N GLU A 120 -6.84 -9.29 27.35
CA GLU A 120 -6.01 -10.13 28.24
C GLU A 120 -4.51 -9.84 28.09
N LEU A 121 -4.02 -9.55 26.88
CA LEU A 121 -2.63 -9.13 26.67
C LEU A 121 -2.35 -7.76 27.28
N ILE A 122 -3.25 -6.80 27.08
CA ILE A 122 -3.15 -5.46 27.70
C ILE A 122 -3.14 -5.58 29.22
N LYS A 123 -4.05 -6.38 29.80
CA LYS A 123 -4.10 -6.62 31.24
C LYS A 123 -2.80 -7.22 31.78
N GLU A 124 -2.23 -8.20 31.09
CA GLU A 124 -0.95 -8.80 31.47
C GLU A 124 0.21 -7.79 31.41
N ALA A 125 0.20 -6.85 30.46
CA ALA A 125 1.15 -5.75 30.44
C ALA A 125 0.99 -4.84 31.67
N LEU A 126 -0.25 -4.51 32.06
CA LEU A 126 -0.53 -3.73 33.27
C LEU A 126 -0.10 -4.48 34.55
N ASP A 127 -0.31 -5.79 34.60
CA ASP A 127 0.12 -6.65 35.73
C ASP A 127 1.63 -6.66 35.91
N ARG A 128 2.38 -6.33 34.86
CA ARG A 128 3.84 -6.19 34.88
C ARG A 128 4.31 -4.77 35.15
N GLY A 129 3.39 -3.82 35.37
CA GLY A 129 3.72 -2.44 35.70
C GLY A 129 3.98 -1.54 34.50
N CYS A 130 3.68 -1.99 33.27
CA CYS A 130 3.79 -1.16 32.09
C CYS A 130 2.86 0.06 32.20
N ARG A 131 3.39 1.24 31.83
CA ARG A 131 2.68 2.53 31.84
C ARG A 131 2.50 3.13 30.45
N LYS A 132 3.14 2.55 29.44
CA LYS A 132 2.95 2.90 28.04
C LYS A 132 2.65 1.63 27.26
N ILE A 133 1.62 1.65 26.43
CA ILE A 133 1.23 0.51 25.60
C ILE A 133 1.12 0.96 24.16
N ILE A 134 1.98 0.40 23.31
CA ILE A 134 1.91 0.51 21.86
C ILE A 134 1.07 -0.67 21.35
N VAL A 135 0.00 -0.40 20.61
CA VAL A 135 -0.92 -1.42 20.10
C VAL A 135 -0.90 -1.44 18.57
N GLY A 136 -0.39 -2.51 17.99
CA GLY A 136 -0.55 -2.81 16.56
C GLY A 136 -1.90 -3.48 16.31
N ILE A 137 -2.76 -2.88 15.49
CA ILE A 137 -4.12 -3.39 15.26
C ILE A 137 -4.35 -4.00 13.87
N GLY A 138 -3.29 -4.22 13.08
CA GLY A 138 -3.38 -4.94 11.81
C GLY A 138 -3.89 -6.38 11.93
N GLY A 139 -4.45 -6.92 10.85
CA GLY A 139 -4.71 -8.36 10.72
C GLY A 139 -5.86 -8.95 11.55
N SER A 140 -6.79 -8.13 12.05
CA SER A 140 -7.92 -8.58 12.89
C SER A 140 -8.91 -9.58 12.26
N ALA A 141 -9.45 -10.49 13.08
CA ALA A 141 -10.58 -11.38 12.73
C ALA A 141 -11.96 -10.84 13.14
N THR A 142 -11.99 -9.73 13.88
CA THR A 142 -13.15 -9.31 14.69
C THR A 142 -13.86 -8.12 14.08
N VAL A 143 -15.17 -7.99 14.34
CA VAL A 143 -15.96 -6.77 14.09
C VAL A 143 -16.84 -6.49 15.31
N ASP A 144 -16.23 -6.47 16.49
CA ASP A 144 -16.92 -6.34 17.77
C ASP A 144 -16.77 -4.95 18.41
N GLY A 145 -16.20 -3.97 17.69
CA GLY A 145 -16.03 -2.61 18.21
C GLY A 145 -15.05 -2.49 19.38
N GLY A 146 -14.26 -3.53 19.67
CA GLY A 146 -13.44 -3.59 20.89
C GLY A 146 -14.22 -3.93 22.16
N ALA A 147 -15.47 -4.39 22.04
CA ALA A 147 -16.30 -4.80 23.17
C ALA A 147 -15.65 -5.96 23.97
N GLY A 148 -15.11 -6.97 23.28
CA GLY A 148 -14.43 -8.08 23.94
C GLY A 148 -13.20 -7.62 24.74
N MET A 149 -12.39 -6.75 24.16
CA MET A 149 -11.24 -6.13 24.85
C MET A 149 -11.69 -5.39 26.12
N ALA A 150 -12.74 -4.57 26.04
CA ALA A 150 -13.26 -3.85 27.21
C ALA A 150 -13.75 -4.82 28.31
N GLN A 151 -14.43 -5.90 27.93
CA GLN A 151 -14.87 -6.96 28.86
C GLN A 151 -13.69 -7.63 29.58
N ALA A 152 -12.60 -7.94 28.87
CA ALA A 152 -11.41 -8.53 29.46
C ALA A 152 -10.70 -7.60 30.48
N LEU A 153 -10.84 -6.28 30.27
CA LEU A 153 -10.33 -5.24 31.16
C LEU A 153 -11.31 -4.87 32.29
N GLY A 154 -12.44 -5.58 32.41
CA GLY A 154 -13.37 -5.48 33.54
C GLY A 154 -14.60 -4.61 33.31
N ALA A 155 -14.82 -4.09 32.10
CA ALA A 155 -16.06 -3.41 31.75
C ALA A 155 -17.19 -4.43 31.61
N LYS A 156 -18.35 -4.14 32.19
CA LYS A 156 -19.55 -4.97 32.04
C LYS A 156 -20.49 -4.36 31.02
N LEU A 157 -20.66 -5.05 29.90
CA LEU A 157 -21.58 -4.69 28.83
C LEU A 157 -22.88 -5.47 29.04
N LEU A 158 -23.95 -4.80 29.48
CA LEU A 158 -25.14 -5.47 30.02
C LEU A 158 -26.34 -5.37 29.10
N ASP A 159 -27.15 -6.43 29.06
CA ASP A 159 -28.43 -6.48 28.38
C ASP A 159 -29.59 -5.94 29.23
N LYS A 160 -30.81 -5.91 28.67
CA LYS A 160 -32.03 -5.44 29.36
C LYS A 160 -32.39 -6.24 30.62
N ARG A 161 -31.83 -7.43 30.79
CA ARG A 161 -32.04 -8.31 31.96
C ARG A 161 -30.91 -8.16 32.99
N GLY A 162 -29.93 -7.30 32.74
CA GLY A 162 -28.76 -7.10 33.60
C GLY A 162 -27.68 -8.18 33.45
N ASN A 163 -27.74 -9.01 32.40
CA ASN A 163 -26.72 -10.03 32.13
C ASN A 163 -25.65 -9.49 31.20
N GLU A 164 -24.42 -9.98 31.31
CA GLU A 164 -23.36 -9.64 30.35
C GLU A 164 -23.70 -10.18 28.95
N VAL A 165 -23.53 -9.32 27.94
CA VAL A 165 -23.74 -9.71 26.55
C VAL A 165 -22.68 -10.72 26.11
N SER A 166 -23.10 -11.64 25.24
CA SER A 166 -22.20 -12.57 24.58
C SER A 166 -21.17 -11.85 23.71
N PHE A 167 -20.12 -12.57 23.35
CA PHE A 167 -19.07 -12.08 22.47
C PHE A 167 -19.56 -11.78 21.03
N GLY A 168 -18.74 -11.02 20.31
CA GLY A 168 -18.86 -10.78 18.88
C GLY A 168 -19.77 -9.61 18.49
N GLY A 169 -19.60 -9.15 17.24
CA GLY A 169 -20.34 -8.01 16.71
C GLY A 169 -21.85 -8.21 16.64
N GLY A 170 -22.32 -9.46 16.57
CA GLY A 170 -23.74 -9.80 16.55
C GLY A 170 -24.45 -9.51 17.87
N SER A 171 -23.72 -9.41 18.97
CA SER A 171 -24.31 -9.20 20.30
C SER A 171 -24.44 -7.74 20.70
N LEU A 172 -23.80 -6.81 19.96
CA LEU A 172 -23.68 -5.41 20.39
C LEU A 172 -25.02 -4.68 20.48
N GLU A 173 -26.02 -5.03 19.65
CA GLU A 173 -27.37 -4.44 19.70
C GLU A 173 -28.12 -4.68 21.02
N LYS A 174 -27.67 -5.67 21.80
CA LYS A 174 -28.31 -6.04 23.07
C LYS A 174 -27.86 -5.16 24.23
N ILE A 175 -26.76 -4.42 24.06
CA ILE A 175 -26.14 -3.61 25.12
C ILE A 175 -27.09 -2.45 25.45
N VAL A 176 -27.49 -2.31 26.70
CA VAL A 176 -28.29 -1.15 27.16
C VAL A 176 -27.63 -0.39 28.30
N ASP A 177 -26.58 -0.97 28.88
CA ASP A 177 -25.79 -0.39 29.98
C ASP A 177 -24.31 -0.79 29.87
N ILE A 178 -23.43 0.13 30.27
CA ILE A 178 -21.97 -0.06 30.34
C ILE A 178 -21.54 0.28 31.76
N ASN A 179 -21.29 -0.75 32.57
CA ASN A 179 -20.81 -0.58 33.94
C ASN A 179 -19.26 -0.68 33.97
N MET A 180 -18.64 0.37 34.52
CA MET A 180 -17.18 0.53 34.61
C MET A 180 -16.61 0.33 36.02
N GLU A 181 -17.42 -0.10 37.00
CA GLU A 181 -17.02 -0.20 38.42
C GLU A 181 -15.83 -1.15 38.64
N LYS A 182 -15.72 -2.21 37.84
CA LYS A 182 -14.63 -3.20 37.89
C LYS A 182 -13.61 -3.03 36.77
N PHE A 183 -13.73 -1.96 35.99
CA PHE A 183 -12.77 -1.67 34.95
C PHE A 183 -11.40 -1.39 35.57
N ASP A 184 -10.34 -1.82 34.89
CA ASP A 184 -8.98 -1.74 35.41
C ASP A 184 -8.56 -0.27 35.65
N ALA A 185 -8.53 0.13 36.93
CA ALA A 185 -8.26 1.50 37.33
C ALA A 185 -6.90 2.02 36.85
N ARG A 186 -5.93 1.14 36.58
CA ARG A 186 -4.60 1.52 36.09
C ARG A 186 -4.65 2.20 34.73
N ILE A 187 -5.69 1.94 33.93
CA ILE A 187 -5.84 2.52 32.59
C ILE A 187 -5.91 4.05 32.60
N ALA A 188 -6.36 4.65 33.70
CA ALA A 188 -6.38 6.11 33.84
C ALA A 188 -4.97 6.74 33.86
N ASP A 189 -3.95 5.97 34.25
CA ASP A 189 -2.58 6.45 34.50
C ASP A 189 -1.57 5.99 33.44
N ILE A 190 -2.03 5.39 32.33
CA ILE A 190 -1.17 4.91 31.25
C ILE A 190 -1.35 5.72 29.97
N GLU A 191 -0.32 5.70 29.14
CA GLU A 191 -0.39 6.15 27.75
C GLU A 191 -0.66 4.95 26.83
N VAL A 192 -1.67 5.06 25.96
CA VAL A 192 -1.95 4.06 24.93
C VAL A 192 -1.85 4.70 23.56
N ILE A 193 -0.98 4.14 22.72
CA ILE A 193 -0.75 4.60 21.35
C ILE A 193 -1.07 3.44 20.40
N VAL A 194 -1.81 3.72 19.35
CA VAL A 194 -2.30 2.72 18.41
C VAL A 194 -1.71 3.01 17.04
N ALA A 195 -1.01 2.03 16.47
CA ALA A 195 -0.56 2.10 15.09
C ALA A 195 -1.73 1.81 14.15
N SER A 196 -2.14 2.81 13.37
CA SER A 196 -3.23 2.69 12.39
C SER A 196 -2.93 3.52 11.15
N ASP A 197 -2.86 2.86 9.99
CA ASP A 197 -2.64 3.49 8.69
C ASP A 197 -3.94 3.74 7.91
N VAL A 198 -5.09 3.68 8.59
CA VAL A 198 -6.42 3.84 7.97
C VAL A 198 -7.24 4.87 8.72
N ASP A 199 -7.96 5.70 7.95
CA ASP A 199 -8.83 6.77 8.46
C ASP A 199 -10.31 6.38 8.51
N ASN A 200 -10.65 5.15 8.10
CA ASN A 200 -12.03 4.67 8.07
C ASN A 200 -12.75 4.88 9.42
N PRO A 201 -13.94 5.52 9.44
CA PRO A 201 -14.72 5.73 10.65
C PRO A 201 -15.31 4.41 11.18
N LEU A 202 -15.89 4.43 12.38
CA LEU A 202 -16.52 3.23 12.95
C LEU A 202 -17.76 2.80 12.14
N CYS A 203 -18.56 3.77 11.71
CA CYS A 203 -19.85 3.55 11.05
C CYS A 203 -19.95 4.30 9.72
N GLY A 204 -20.97 3.97 8.93
CA GLY A 204 -21.27 4.66 7.66
C GLY A 204 -20.80 3.90 6.41
N PRO A 205 -20.85 4.53 5.23
CA PRO A 205 -20.49 3.89 3.96
C PRO A 205 -19.06 3.35 3.94
N GLU A 206 -18.13 4.07 4.56
CA GLU A 206 -16.71 3.73 4.68
C GLU A 206 -16.38 3.10 6.05
N GLY A 207 -17.40 2.69 6.79
CA GLY A 207 -17.27 2.18 8.15
C GLY A 207 -16.68 0.77 8.25
N ALA A 208 -16.26 0.41 9.46
CA ALA A 208 -15.56 -0.85 9.76
C ALA A 208 -16.22 -2.11 9.17
N ALA A 209 -17.54 -2.23 9.32
CA ALA A 209 -18.30 -3.39 8.86
C ALA A 209 -18.33 -3.49 7.33
N ARG A 210 -18.49 -2.35 6.62
CA ARG A 210 -18.63 -2.33 5.16
C ARG A 210 -17.29 -2.56 4.45
N VAL A 211 -16.23 -1.94 4.96
CA VAL A 211 -14.90 -1.99 4.34
C VAL A 211 -14.16 -3.28 4.71
N TYR A 212 -14.17 -3.66 6.00
CA TYR A 212 -13.34 -4.78 6.49
C TYR A 212 -14.12 -6.03 6.87
N GLY A 213 -15.46 -5.98 6.94
CA GLY A 213 -16.29 -7.15 7.23
C GLY A 213 -16.14 -8.28 6.20
N PRO A 214 -16.19 -8.01 4.87
CA PRO A 214 -16.15 -9.06 3.86
C PRO A 214 -14.91 -9.97 3.92
N GLN A 215 -13.71 -9.40 4.07
CA GLN A 215 -12.47 -10.18 4.21
C GLN A 215 -12.42 -11.04 5.49
N LYS A 216 -13.24 -10.69 6.50
CA LYS A 216 -13.42 -11.42 7.76
C LYS A 216 -14.56 -12.44 7.71
N GLY A 217 -15.18 -12.66 6.55
CA GLY A 217 -16.25 -13.64 6.34
C GLY A 217 -17.67 -13.09 6.46
N ALA A 218 -17.87 -11.76 6.50
CA ALA A 218 -19.22 -11.20 6.52
C ALA A 218 -19.90 -11.33 5.14
N THR A 219 -21.11 -11.90 5.11
CA THR A 219 -22.02 -11.76 3.96
C THR A 219 -22.61 -10.35 3.90
N PRO A 220 -23.21 -9.92 2.79
CA PRO A 220 -23.88 -8.61 2.71
C PRO A 220 -24.90 -8.38 3.85
N GLU A 221 -25.66 -9.41 4.22
CA GLU A 221 -26.63 -9.34 5.32
C GLU A 221 -25.92 -9.17 6.68
N MET A 222 -24.81 -9.89 6.89
CA MET A 222 -24.00 -9.74 8.09
C MET A 222 -23.40 -8.33 8.18
N VAL A 223 -22.96 -7.76 7.06
CA VAL A 223 -22.43 -6.39 7.01
C VAL A 223 -23.46 -5.38 7.51
N ASP A 224 -24.72 -5.49 7.07
CA ASP A 224 -25.78 -4.58 7.52
C ASP A 224 -26.13 -4.77 9.00
N ILE A 225 -26.15 -6.02 9.49
CA ILE A 225 -26.30 -6.31 10.93
C ILE A 225 -25.17 -5.66 11.72
N LEU A 226 -23.91 -5.94 11.35
CA LEU A 226 -22.72 -5.41 12.02
C LEU A 226 -22.70 -3.88 12.01
N ASN A 227 -23.02 -3.24 10.89
CA ASN A 227 -23.05 -1.78 10.79
C ASN A 227 -24.10 -1.17 11.75
N ARG A 228 -25.31 -1.74 11.81
CA ARG A 228 -26.34 -1.28 12.78
C ARG A 228 -25.89 -1.50 14.23
N ASN A 229 -25.27 -2.64 14.50
CA ASN A 229 -24.79 -3.04 15.81
C ASN A 229 -23.65 -2.14 16.31
N LEU A 230 -22.68 -1.80 15.44
CA LEU A 230 -21.63 -0.84 15.73
C LEU A 230 -22.19 0.57 15.96
N ALA A 231 -23.16 1.01 15.15
CA ALA A 231 -23.80 2.31 15.34
C ALA A 231 -24.59 2.38 16.66
N HIS A 232 -25.21 1.27 17.07
CA HIS A 232 -25.82 1.15 18.39
C HIS A 232 -24.76 1.22 19.50
N PHE A 233 -23.66 0.47 19.37
CA PHE A 233 -22.59 0.47 20.35
C PHE A 233 -21.95 1.85 20.52
N ALA A 234 -21.71 2.57 19.42
CA ALA A 234 -21.21 3.95 19.44
C ALA A 234 -22.13 4.89 20.24
N ARG A 235 -23.46 4.72 20.12
CA ARG A 235 -24.43 5.48 20.92
C ARG A 235 -24.37 5.12 22.41
N MET A 236 -24.16 3.84 22.75
CA MET A 236 -24.00 3.42 24.14
C MET A 236 -22.70 3.96 24.73
N ILE A 237 -21.59 3.91 24.00
CA ILE A 237 -20.32 4.54 24.37
C ILE A 237 -20.53 6.04 24.64
N LYS A 238 -21.16 6.77 23.71
CA LYS A 238 -21.45 8.20 23.90
C LYS A 238 -22.30 8.46 25.15
N LYS A 239 -23.33 7.63 25.38
CA LYS A 239 -24.26 7.78 26.51
C LYS A 239 -23.58 7.55 27.86
N PHE A 240 -22.77 6.50 28.00
CA PHE A 240 -22.23 6.07 29.30
C PHE A 240 -20.81 6.54 29.59
N LEU A 241 -20.01 6.76 28.54
CA LEU A 241 -18.61 7.19 28.65
C LEU A 241 -18.40 8.65 28.20
N GLY A 242 -19.39 9.27 27.56
CA GLY A 242 -19.28 10.64 27.03
C GLY A 242 -18.33 10.77 25.84
N LYS A 243 -17.92 9.66 25.21
CA LYS A 243 -16.96 9.64 24.10
C LYS A 243 -17.68 9.51 22.75
N GLU A 244 -17.32 10.36 21.79
CA GLU A 244 -17.82 10.28 20.42
C GLU A 244 -16.80 9.53 19.56
N VAL A 245 -17.19 8.37 19.04
CA VAL A 245 -16.30 7.47 18.27
C VAL A 245 -16.88 7.03 16.93
N ALA A 246 -18.13 7.41 16.62
CA ALA A 246 -18.82 6.93 15.42
C ALA A 246 -18.12 7.39 14.12
N ASP A 247 -17.73 8.67 14.09
CA ASP A 247 -17.17 9.35 12.92
C ASP A 247 -15.69 9.70 13.08
N THR A 248 -15.07 9.28 14.19
CA THR A 248 -13.65 9.56 14.45
C THR A 248 -12.77 8.85 13.42
N PRO A 249 -11.85 9.57 12.75
CA PRO A 249 -10.91 8.96 11.81
C PRO A 249 -10.14 7.81 12.46
N GLY A 250 -10.08 6.69 11.75
CA GLY A 250 -9.42 5.45 12.18
C GLY A 250 -10.15 4.67 13.28
N ALA A 251 -11.28 5.14 13.79
CA ALA A 251 -12.06 4.39 14.77
C ALA A 251 -12.61 3.06 14.21
N GLY A 252 -12.76 2.95 12.89
CA GLY A 252 -13.17 1.71 12.23
C GLY A 252 -12.05 0.68 12.06
N ALA A 253 -10.80 1.07 12.34
CA ALA A 253 -9.66 0.17 12.24
C ALA A 253 -9.89 -1.10 13.06
N ALA A 254 -9.44 -2.23 12.49
CA ALA A 254 -9.54 -3.54 13.10
C ALA A 254 -10.97 -3.97 13.52
N GLY A 255 -11.97 -3.58 12.72
CA GLY A 255 -13.37 -3.95 13.01
C GLY A 255 -13.99 -3.15 14.16
N GLY A 256 -13.52 -1.91 14.33
CA GLY A 256 -13.96 -1.02 15.39
C GLY A 256 -13.18 -1.14 16.70
N LEU A 257 -12.13 -1.97 16.77
CA LEU A 257 -11.24 -1.99 17.93
C LEU A 257 -10.57 -0.62 18.13
N GLY A 258 -10.29 0.13 17.06
CA GLY A 258 -9.84 1.52 17.16
C GLY A 258 -10.78 2.37 18.03
N ALA A 259 -12.08 2.32 17.77
CA ALA A 259 -13.10 2.98 18.59
C ALA A 259 -13.08 2.52 20.05
N GLY A 260 -12.92 1.21 20.29
CA GLY A 260 -12.81 0.65 21.64
C GLY A 260 -11.57 1.17 22.39
N LEU A 261 -10.41 1.21 21.74
CA LEU A 261 -9.16 1.72 22.30
C LEU A 261 -9.29 3.22 22.64
N ILE A 262 -9.92 4.02 21.76
CA ILE A 262 -10.20 5.44 22.03
C ILE A 262 -11.15 5.59 23.22
N ALA A 263 -12.28 4.87 23.19
CA ALA A 263 -13.37 5.05 24.14
C ALA A 263 -13.02 4.60 25.56
N PHE A 264 -12.41 3.42 25.69
CA PHE A 264 -12.17 2.78 26.98
C PHE A 264 -10.77 3.05 27.52
N LEU A 265 -9.76 3.25 26.66
CA LEU A 265 -8.37 3.42 27.08
C LEU A 265 -7.83 4.84 26.80
N GLY A 266 -8.63 5.73 26.19
CA GLY A 266 -8.17 7.09 25.85
C GLY A 266 -7.04 7.10 24.83
N ALA A 267 -6.96 6.07 23.99
CA ALA A 267 -5.82 5.86 23.12
C ALA A 267 -5.72 6.91 22.00
N LYS A 268 -4.47 7.21 21.59
CA LYS A 268 -4.16 8.05 20.43
C LYS A 268 -3.86 7.17 19.23
N LEU A 269 -4.44 7.50 18.08
CA LEU A 269 -4.10 6.86 16.81
C LEU A 269 -2.97 7.65 16.17
N GLU A 270 -1.93 6.93 15.77
CA GLU A 270 -0.77 7.48 15.06
C GLU A 270 -0.46 6.59 13.85
N PRO A 271 0.08 7.17 12.76
CA PRO A 271 0.57 6.38 11.63
C PRO A 271 1.59 5.34 12.10
N GLY A 272 1.46 4.10 11.65
CA GLY A 272 2.26 2.99 12.17
C GLY A 272 3.75 3.18 11.94
N ILE A 273 4.13 3.77 10.80
CA ILE A 273 5.53 4.07 10.50
C ILE A 273 6.12 5.14 11.41
N ASP A 274 5.40 6.23 11.71
CA ASP A 274 5.90 7.28 12.60
C ASP A 274 6.11 6.71 14.01
N LEU A 275 5.14 5.92 14.49
CA LEU A 275 5.26 5.23 15.77
C LEU A 275 6.48 4.29 15.80
N MET A 276 6.74 3.57 14.70
CA MET A 276 7.90 2.70 14.59
C MET A 276 9.21 3.48 14.52
N ILE A 277 9.27 4.60 13.83
CA ILE A 277 10.44 5.50 13.78
C ILE A 277 10.78 5.98 15.19
N ASP A 278 9.77 6.43 15.94
CA ASP A 278 9.94 6.96 17.30
C ASP A 278 10.31 5.84 18.28
N ALA A 279 9.56 4.75 18.31
CA ALA A 279 9.80 3.64 19.24
C ALA A 279 11.13 2.93 18.98
N SER A 280 11.59 2.89 17.72
CA SER A 280 12.89 2.33 17.33
C SER A 280 14.08 3.27 17.61
N ASN A 281 13.84 4.53 18.00
CA ASN A 281 14.84 5.60 18.07
C ASN A 281 15.63 5.73 16.75
N LEU A 282 14.95 5.63 15.60
CA LEU A 282 15.61 5.65 14.29
C LEU A 282 16.35 6.98 14.05
N GLU A 283 15.74 8.11 14.40
CA GLU A 283 16.34 9.43 14.17
C GLU A 283 17.69 9.60 14.88
N GLU A 284 17.79 9.16 16.15
CA GLU A 284 19.06 9.15 16.88
C GLU A 284 20.10 8.24 16.23
N LYS A 285 19.66 7.09 15.69
CA LYS A 285 20.57 6.15 15.00
C LYS A 285 21.07 6.71 13.68
N LEU A 286 20.25 7.50 12.97
CA LEU A 286 20.61 8.15 11.70
C LEU A 286 21.73 9.18 11.86
N LYS A 287 21.90 9.82 13.03
CA LYS A 287 22.94 10.82 13.24
C LYS A 287 24.34 10.28 12.89
N GLY A 288 25.01 10.95 11.97
CA GLY A 288 26.35 10.58 11.51
C GLY A 288 26.43 9.31 10.65
N ALA A 289 25.30 8.80 10.15
CA ALA A 289 25.31 7.70 9.18
C ALA A 289 25.68 8.20 7.78
N ASP A 290 26.41 7.37 7.04
CA ASP A 290 26.86 7.64 5.67
C ASP A 290 25.87 7.12 4.61
N LEU A 291 25.06 6.12 4.98
CA LEU A 291 24.13 5.43 4.08
C LEU A 291 22.99 4.77 4.86
N VAL A 292 21.80 4.78 4.28
CA VAL A 292 20.66 3.96 4.72
C VAL A 292 20.30 2.93 3.66
N ILE A 293 20.08 1.69 4.07
CA ILE A 293 19.52 0.64 3.21
C ILE A 293 18.20 0.20 3.83
N SER A 294 17.12 0.30 3.07
CA SER A 294 15.79 -0.15 3.45
C SER A 294 15.19 -0.98 2.31
N GLY A 295 13.95 -1.42 2.45
CA GLY A 295 13.30 -2.27 1.47
C GLY A 295 12.04 -2.90 2.02
N GLU A 296 11.23 -3.45 1.12
CA GLU A 296 10.04 -4.23 1.46
C GLU A 296 9.76 -5.26 0.35
N GLY A 297 8.87 -6.20 0.66
CA GLY A 297 8.50 -7.27 -0.26
C GLY A 297 7.98 -6.76 -1.61
N ARG A 298 7.20 -5.69 -1.64
CA ARG A 298 6.67 -5.10 -2.88
C ARG A 298 6.65 -3.59 -2.74
N ILE A 299 7.45 -2.92 -3.57
CA ILE A 299 7.38 -1.46 -3.72
C ILE A 299 6.27 -1.17 -4.73
N ASP A 300 5.13 -0.67 -4.26
CA ASP A 300 3.98 -0.29 -5.09
C ASP A 300 3.55 1.16 -4.84
N GLN A 301 2.45 1.59 -5.47
CA GLN A 301 1.95 2.95 -5.28
C GLN A 301 1.59 3.24 -3.82
N GLN A 302 1.17 2.24 -3.03
CA GLN A 302 0.88 2.44 -1.61
C GLN A 302 2.15 2.68 -0.80
N THR A 303 3.30 2.14 -1.22
CA THR A 303 4.61 2.47 -0.64
C THR A 303 4.91 3.95 -0.69
N ALA A 304 4.58 4.60 -1.81
CA ALA A 304 4.78 6.03 -2.00
C ALA A 304 3.87 6.89 -1.08
N TYR A 305 2.79 6.32 -0.56
CA TYR A 305 1.83 6.98 0.35
C TYR A 305 2.14 6.77 1.84
N GLY A 306 3.40 6.54 2.21
CA GLY A 306 3.81 6.58 3.62
C GLY A 306 3.96 5.22 4.31
N LYS A 307 4.31 4.17 3.57
CA LYS A 307 4.75 2.91 4.20
C LYS A 307 6.22 2.97 4.65
N THR A 308 6.64 1.92 5.34
CA THR A 308 7.94 1.76 5.99
C THR A 308 9.14 2.31 5.21
N PRO A 309 9.39 1.95 3.93
CA PRO A 309 10.57 2.42 3.22
C PRO A 309 10.55 3.94 2.97
N MET A 310 9.37 4.52 2.78
CA MET A 310 9.24 5.96 2.55
C MET A 310 9.45 6.75 3.84
N GLY A 311 8.86 6.32 4.97
CA GLY A 311 9.08 6.97 6.25
C GLY A 311 10.57 6.98 6.66
N VAL A 312 11.27 5.86 6.44
CA VAL A 312 12.73 5.78 6.63
C VAL A 312 13.46 6.76 5.70
N ALA A 313 13.07 6.80 4.42
CA ALA A 313 13.71 7.67 3.44
C ALA A 313 13.51 9.16 3.76
N GLU A 314 12.32 9.54 4.21
CA GLU A 314 12.00 10.92 4.61
C GLU A 314 12.84 11.37 5.80
N ARG A 315 12.99 10.53 6.83
CA ARG A 315 13.85 10.84 8.00
C ARG A 315 15.32 10.92 7.62
N ALA A 316 15.81 10.01 6.78
CA ALA A 316 17.18 10.04 6.26
C ALA A 316 17.45 11.30 5.40
N LYS A 317 16.46 11.73 4.61
CA LYS A 317 16.55 12.93 3.78
C LYS A 317 16.71 14.21 4.61
N LYS A 318 16.06 14.32 5.78
CA LYS A 318 16.23 15.46 6.70
C LYS A 318 17.70 15.64 7.11
N GLU A 319 18.41 14.54 7.29
CA GLU A 319 19.84 14.49 7.63
C GLU A 319 20.77 14.49 6.39
N ASN A 320 20.23 14.60 5.18
CA ASN A 320 20.97 14.52 3.90
C ASN A 320 21.74 13.21 3.69
N ILE A 321 21.23 12.09 4.23
CA ILE A 321 21.84 10.76 4.12
C ILE A 321 21.26 10.05 2.88
N PRO A 322 22.09 9.47 1.99
CA PRO A 322 21.59 8.71 0.85
C PRO A 322 20.86 7.45 1.29
N VAL A 323 19.80 7.09 0.57
CA VAL A 323 18.95 5.92 0.85
C VAL A 323 18.91 5.00 -0.36
N ILE A 324 19.13 3.70 -0.13
CA ILE A 324 18.95 2.64 -1.14
C ILE A 324 17.78 1.77 -0.71
N LEU A 325 16.82 1.57 -1.61
CA LEU A 325 15.66 0.70 -1.39
C LEU A 325 15.81 -0.61 -2.16
N ILE A 326 15.56 -1.74 -1.48
CA ILE A 326 15.53 -3.08 -2.06
C ILE A 326 14.07 -3.55 -2.15
N GLY A 327 13.53 -3.71 -3.36
CA GLY A 327 12.17 -4.22 -3.58
C GLY A 327 12.17 -5.70 -3.99
N GLY A 328 11.56 -6.58 -3.21
CA GLY A 328 11.55 -8.03 -3.45
C GLY A 328 10.83 -8.47 -4.72
N ALA A 329 9.59 -8.02 -4.93
CA ALA A 329 8.71 -8.39 -6.05
C ALA A 329 9.16 -7.75 -7.37
N SER A 330 9.81 -6.58 -7.30
CA SER A 330 10.45 -5.95 -8.45
C SER A 330 11.56 -6.84 -9.04
N ILE A 331 12.16 -7.71 -8.23
CA ILE A 331 13.17 -8.68 -8.63
C ILE A 331 12.54 -10.07 -8.88
N LEU A 332 11.51 -10.50 -8.15
CA LEU A 332 10.90 -11.83 -8.35
C LEU A 332 10.15 -11.99 -9.69
N ASN A 333 9.64 -10.92 -10.29
CA ASN A 333 9.16 -10.96 -11.69
C ASN A 333 10.27 -11.34 -12.71
N ILE A 334 11.54 -11.34 -12.29
CA ILE A 334 12.70 -11.78 -13.08
C ILE A 334 12.88 -13.30 -13.00
N PHE A 335 12.39 -13.94 -11.93
CA PHE A 335 12.65 -15.35 -11.61
C PHE A 335 11.43 -16.26 -11.70
N ILE A 336 10.21 -15.72 -11.85
CA ILE A 336 9.05 -16.54 -12.22
C ILE A 336 9.24 -17.01 -13.68
N PRO A 337 9.31 -18.32 -13.92
CA PRO A 337 9.83 -18.87 -15.16
C PRO A 337 8.81 -18.70 -16.29
N ASN A 338 9.02 -17.71 -17.15
CA ASN A 338 8.66 -17.83 -18.56
C ASN A 338 9.84 -17.34 -19.41
N ASN A 339 10.63 -18.34 -19.79
CA ASN A 339 11.71 -18.39 -20.77
C ASN A 339 12.34 -17.08 -21.26
N SER A 340 13.66 -17.06 -21.06
CA SER A 340 14.72 -16.20 -21.62
C SER A 340 15.07 -14.94 -20.83
N ILE A 341 16.37 -14.80 -20.50
CA ILE A 341 16.99 -13.55 -20.02
C ILE A 341 16.64 -12.36 -20.95
N ILE A 342 16.32 -12.65 -22.22
CA ILE A 342 15.84 -11.71 -23.22
C ILE A 342 14.46 -11.13 -22.86
N SER A 343 13.54 -11.91 -22.28
CA SER A 343 12.25 -11.39 -21.79
C SER A 343 12.41 -10.52 -20.54
N ALA A 344 13.39 -10.85 -19.69
CA ALA A 344 13.75 -10.04 -18.52
C ALA A 344 14.43 -8.71 -18.89
N VAL A 345 15.39 -8.71 -19.82
CA VAL A 345 15.99 -7.47 -20.37
C VAL A 345 14.98 -6.69 -21.22
N GLY A 346 14.05 -7.38 -21.88
CA GLY A 346 12.95 -6.79 -22.64
C GLY A 346 11.84 -6.19 -21.78
N ASN A 347 11.83 -6.42 -20.46
CA ASN A 347 10.89 -5.75 -19.56
C ASN A 347 11.22 -4.24 -19.52
N PRO A 348 10.27 -3.36 -19.86
CA PRO A 348 10.53 -1.91 -19.94
C PRO A 348 11.08 -1.32 -18.63
N SER A 349 10.60 -1.80 -17.48
CA SER A 349 11.04 -1.29 -16.18
C SER A 349 12.49 -1.69 -15.87
N ILE A 350 12.89 -2.90 -16.26
CA ILE A 350 14.24 -3.42 -16.04
C ILE A 350 15.22 -2.76 -17.00
N ALA A 351 14.87 -2.64 -18.27
CA ALA A 351 15.66 -1.91 -19.25
C ALA A 351 15.91 -0.47 -18.79
N MET A 352 14.87 0.24 -18.36
CA MET A 352 14.99 1.59 -17.84
C MET A 352 15.85 1.66 -16.57
N LEU A 353 15.66 0.73 -15.61
CA LEU A 353 16.49 0.69 -14.40
C LEU A 353 17.97 0.48 -14.74
N LEU A 354 18.29 -0.49 -15.60
CA LEU A 354 19.65 -0.77 -16.04
C LEU A 354 20.25 0.43 -16.79
N SER A 355 19.47 1.12 -17.63
CA SER A 355 19.89 2.35 -18.29
C SER A 355 20.20 3.47 -17.30
N VAL A 356 19.36 3.67 -16.29
CA VAL A 356 19.57 4.68 -15.25
C VAL A 356 20.79 4.34 -14.39
N LEU A 357 20.95 3.07 -13.98
CA LEU A 357 22.13 2.62 -13.24
C LEU A 357 23.41 2.77 -14.07
N GLY A 358 23.35 2.45 -15.36
CA GLY A 358 24.43 2.69 -16.31
C GLY A 358 24.78 4.17 -16.40
N ALA A 359 23.78 5.05 -16.54
CA ALA A 359 23.98 6.50 -16.58
C ALA A 359 24.59 7.03 -15.27
N ILE A 360 24.10 6.60 -14.11
CA ILE A 360 24.64 6.95 -12.79
C ILE A 360 26.14 6.59 -12.72
N TYR A 361 26.49 5.39 -13.18
CA TYR A 361 27.87 4.95 -13.13
C TYR A 361 28.76 5.65 -14.17
N PHE A 362 28.40 5.58 -15.45
CA PHE A 362 29.25 6.06 -16.55
C PHE A 362 29.29 7.58 -16.67
N LEU A 363 28.14 8.27 -16.47
CA LEU A 363 28.05 9.72 -16.61
C LEU A 363 28.22 10.45 -15.26
N GLY A 364 27.99 9.75 -14.14
CA GLY A 364 28.15 10.29 -12.80
C GLY A 364 29.44 9.85 -12.11
N ILE A 365 29.44 8.66 -11.52
CA ILE A 365 30.50 8.22 -10.60
C ILE A 365 31.87 8.12 -11.29
N ARG A 366 31.90 7.58 -12.52
CA ARG A 366 33.14 7.39 -13.29
C ARG A 366 33.77 8.71 -13.75
N THR A 367 33.01 9.80 -13.81
CA THR A 367 33.53 11.14 -14.14
C THR A 367 34.09 11.87 -12.91
N GLY A 368 34.17 11.19 -11.75
CA GLY A 368 34.72 11.74 -10.51
C GLY A 368 33.70 12.51 -9.66
N ARG A 369 32.42 12.54 -10.07
CA ARG A 369 31.35 13.18 -9.29
C ARG A 369 30.99 12.34 -8.07
N SER A 370 30.71 13.02 -6.96
CA SER A 370 30.20 12.36 -5.76
C SER A 370 28.79 11.83 -5.99
N ILE A 371 28.43 10.74 -5.30
CA ILE A 371 27.07 10.19 -5.39
C ILE A 371 26.00 11.23 -5.02
N LYS A 372 26.32 12.15 -4.10
CA LYS A 372 25.44 13.25 -3.68
C LYS A 372 25.13 14.21 -4.83
N GLU A 373 26.13 14.56 -5.64
CA GLU A 373 25.95 15.41 -6.83
C GLU A 373 25.16 14.70 -7.91
N VAL A 374 25.44 13.42 -8.16
CA VAL A 374 24.70 12.60 -9.14
C VAL A 374 23.22 12.50 -8.77
N MET A 375 22.92 12.24 -7.50
CA MET A 375 21.54 12.20 -7.01
C MET A 375 20.83 13.54 -7.11
N LYS A 376 21.55 14.66 -6.87
CA LYS A 376 21.01 16.01 -7.07
C LYS A 376 20.59 16.24 -8.53
N THR A 377 21.43 15.87 -9.50
CA THR A 377 21.10 15.99 -10.93
C THR A 377 19.90 15.15 -11.33
N LEU A 378 19.78 13.92 -10.82
CA LEU A 378 18.60 13.09 -11.05
C LEU A 378 17.33 13.74 -10.51
N SER A 379 17.38 14.29 -9.30
CA SER A 379 16.23 14.95 -8.68
C SER A 379 15.79 16.20 -9.44
N GLU A 380 16.74 17.02 -9.92
CA GLU A 380 16.45 18.21 -10.74
C GLU A 380 15.86 17.83 -12.10
N SER A 381 16.33 16.73 -12.68
CA SER A 381 15.84 16.22 -13.97
C SER A 381 14.40 15.72 -13.88
N ILE A 382 14.02 15.07 -12.77
CA ILE A 382 12.62 14.65 -12.52
C ILE A 382 11.70 15.87 -12.41
N ALA A 383 12.15 16.93 -11.74
CA ALA A 383 11.38 18.18 -11.62
C ALA A 383 11.10 18.81 -13.00
N ALA A 384 12.07 18.78 -13.91
CA ALA A 384 11.92 19.32 -15.27
C ALA A 384 10.87 18.58 -16.12
N ILE A 385 10.62 17.30 -15.84
CA ILE A 385 9.65 16.47 -16.58
C ILE A 385 8.35 16.19 -15.78
N ALA A 386 8.21 16.75 -14.58
CA ALA A 386 7.08 16.47 -13.68
C ALA A 386 5.72 16.77 -14.32
N GLY A 387 5.61 17.87 -15.09
CA GLY A 387 4.38 18.21 -15.81
C GLY A 387 4.01 17.17 -16.88
N VAL A 388 5.00 16.63 -17.58
CA VAL A 388 4.80 15.55 -18.56
C VAL A 388 4.37 14.25 -17.85
N LEU A 389 5.00 13.92 -16.72
CA LEU A 389 4.61 12.76 -15.91
C LEU A 389 3.17 12.86 -15.39
N LEU A 390 2.72 14.05 -14.99
CA LEU A 390 1.34 14.29 -14.56
C LEU A 390 0.34 14.05 -15.69
N ILE A 391 0.65 14.52 -16.91
CA ILE A 391 -0.20 14.30 -18.09
C ILE A 391 -0.28 12.81 -18.43
N ILE A 392 0.86 12.09 -18.43
CA ILE A 392 0.91 10.64 -18.68
C ILE A 392 0.13 9.86 -17.60
N ALA A 393 0.26 10.25 -16.33
CA ALA A 393 -0.47 9.64 -15.22
C ALA A 393 -1.98 9.86 -15.36
N GLY A 394 -2.41 11.08 -15.71
CA GLY A 394 -3.82 11.40 -15.97
C GLY A 394 -4.41 10.56 -17.11
N ALA A 395 -3.65 10.37 -18.19
CA ALA A 395 -4.05 9.49 -19.28
C ALA A 395 -4.15 8.01 -18.87
N GLY A 396 -3.20 7.53 -18.07
CA GLY A 396 -3.24 6.17 -17.51
C GLY A 396 -4.44 5.95 -16.59
N ALA A 397 -4.76 6.94 -15.74
CA ALA A 397 -5.94 6.92 -14.88
C ALA A 397 -7.24 6.94 -15.70
N PHE A 398 -7.32 7.79 -16.72
CA PHE A 398 -8.47 7.84 -17.63
C PHE A 398 -8.70 6.49 -18.34
N LYS A 399 -7.62 5.84 -18.81
CA LYS A 399 -7.70 4.48 -19.35
C LYS A 399 -8.30 3.49 -18.34
N GLN A 400 -7.83 3.50 -17.09
CA GLN A 400 -8.35 2.59 -16.07
C GLN A 400 -9.80 2.87 -15.72
N ILE A 401 -10.21 4.14 -15.68
CA ILE A 401 -11.61 4.54 -15.51
C ILE A 401 -12.46 3.95 -16.64
N MET A 402 -12.08 4.15 -17.91
CA MET A 402 -12.80 3.61 -19.06
C MET A 402 -12.99 2.09 -19.03
N ILE A 403 -11.98 1.35 -18.54
CA ILE A 403 -12.03 -0.11 -18.38
C ILE A 403 -12.95 -0.48 -17.22
N ALA A 404 -12.75 0.14 -16.05
CA ALA A 404 -13.49 -0.17 -14.83
C ALA A 404 -14.99 0.18 -14.94
N THR A 405 -15.34 1.17 -15.75
CA THR A 405 -16.73 1.57 -15.99
C THR A 405 -17.38 0.80 -17.14
N GLU A 406 -16.67 -0.15 -17.77
CA GLU A 406 -17.10 -0.89 -18.97
C GLU A 406 -17.51 -0.01 -20.18
N ILE A 407 -17.24 1.31 -20.11
CA ILE A 407 -17.55 2.27 -21.18
C ILE A 407 -16.82 1.88 -22.47
N SER A 408 -15.60 1.35 -22.35
CA SER A 408 -14.85 0.82 -23.50
C SER A 408 -15.62 -0.27 -24.28
N GLY A 409 -16.36 -1.14 -23.57
CA GLY A 409 -17.16 -2.19 -24.19
C GLY A 409 -18.40 -1.64 -24.91
N GLN A 410 -19.08 -0.68 -24.29
CA GLN A 410 -20.24 -0.02 -24.88
C GLN A 410 -19.88 0.82 -26.12
N ILE A 411 -18.76 1.53 -26.09
CA ILE A 411 -18.23 2.28 -27.24
C ILE A 411 -17.91 1.32 -28.39
N GLY A 412 -17.27 0.18 -28.10
CA GLY A 412 -17.00 -0.86 -29.10
C GLY A 412 -18.27 -1.38 -29.78
N GLN A 413 -19.33 -1.65 -29.00
CA GLN A 413 -20.63 -2.10 -29.52
C GLN A 413 -21.35 -1.02 -30.35
N LEU A 414 -21.37 0.22 -29.87
CA LEU A 414 -22.00 1.35 -30.57
C LEU A 414 -21.29 1.61 -31.91
N LEU A 415 -19.97 1.57 -31.93
CA LEU A 415 -19.17 1.79 -33.13
C LEU A 415 -19.28 0.62 -34.13
N GLY A 416 -19.42 -0.61 -33.65
CA GLY A 416 -19.71 -1.78 -34.49
C GLY A 416 -21.03 -1.67 -35.27
N SER A 417 -21.98 -0.88 -34.79
CA SER A 417 -23.25 -0.63 -35.47
C SER A 417 -23.18 0.39 -36.63
N LEU A 418 -22.05 1.11 -36.78
CA LEU A 418 -21.90 2.18 -37.78
C LEU A 418 -21.59 1.70 -39.20
N GLY A 419 -21.47 0.39 -39.43
CA GLY A 419 -21.20 -0.18 -40.77
C GLY A 419 -19.84 0.21 -41.37
N LEU A 420 -18.92 0.73 -40.54
CA LEU A 420 -17.55 1.05 -40.95
C LEU A 420 -16.70 -0.23 -41.04
N SER A 421 -15.69 -0.21 -41.91
CA SER A 421 -14.68 -1.28 -41.93
C SER A 421 -14.00 -1.40 -40.57
N PRO A 422 -13.86 -2.61 -39.99
CA PRO A 422 -13.17 -2.82 -38.72
C PRO A 422 -11.74 -2.24 -38.68
N LEU A 423 -11.05 -2.23 -39.82
CA LEU A 423 -9.71 -1.65 -39.95
C LEU A 423 -9.72 -0.12 -39.84
N LEU A 424 -10.67 0.53 -40.51
CA LEU A 424 -10.85 1.97 -40.41
C LEU A 424 -11.26 2.37 -38.99
N LEU A 425 -12.13 1.57 -38.38
CA LEU A 425 -12.59 1.79 -37.01
C LEU A 425 -11.43 1.67 -36.01
N ALA A 426 -10.60 0.64 -36.18
CA ALA A 426 -9.42 0.42 -35.35
C ALA A 426 -8.44 1.61 -35.39
N TRP A 427 -8.16 2.08 -36.60
CA TRP A 427 -7.32 3.25 -36.82
C TRP A 427 -7.94 4.52 -36.23
N LEU A 428 -9.23 4.76 -36.44
CA LEU A 428 -9.92 5.97 -35.99
C LEU A 428 -9.96 6.07 -34.47
N ILE A 429 -10.26 4.98 -33.77
CA ILE A 429 -10.25 4.95 -32.30
C ILE A 429 -8.85 5.26 -31.78
N ALA A 430 -7.81 4.64 -32.35
CA ALA A 430 -6.43 4.90 -31.96
C ALA A 430 -6.01 6.36 -32.23
N ALA A 431 -6.39 6.92 -33.39
CA ALA A 431 -6.11 8.29 -33.76
C ALA A 431 -6.80 9.30 -32.84
N LEU A 432 -8.08 9.09 -32.52
CA LEU A 432 -8.83 9.95 -31.60
C LEU A 432 -8.21 9.94 -30.19
N ILE A 433 -7.91 8.75 -29.66
CA ILE A 433 -7.27 8.62 -28.35
C ILE A 433 -5.89 9.28 -28.38
N ARG A 434 -5.11 9.08 -29.45
CA ARG A 434 -3.81 9.71 -29.62
C ARG A 434 -3.90 11.24 -29.61
N VAL A 435 -4.84 11.83 -30.33
CA VAL A 435 -5.07 13.28 -30.35
C VAL A 435 -5.43 13.79 -28.96
N CYS A 436 -6.24 13.06 -28.19
CA CYS A 436 -6.63 13.47 -26.84
C CYS A 436 -5.47 13.32 -25.83
N VAL A 437 -4.78 12.17 -25.86
CA VAL A 437 -3.84 11.73 -24.81
C VAL A 437 -2.40 12.12 -25.09
N GLY A 438 -2.01 12.22 -26.37
CA GLY A 438 -0.64 12.56 -26.74
C GLY A 438 0.37 11.44 -26.48
N SER A 439 -0.04 10.20 -26.23
CA SER A 439 0.89 9.06 -26.13
C SER A 439 0.51 7.96 -27.12
N ALA A 440 1.44 7.62 -28.02
CA ALA A 440 1.23 6.56 -29.01
C ALA A 440 1.03 5.20 -28.36
N THR A 441 1.84 4.86 -27.34
CA THR A 441 1.72 3.58 -26.62
C THR A 441 0.38 3.47 -25.89
N VAL A 442 -0.06 4.54 -25.21
CA VAL A 442 -1.36 4.52 -24.50
C VAL A 442 -2.51 4.44 -25.50
N ALA A 443 -2.44 5.20 -26.59
CA ALA A 443 -3.46 5.19 -27.63
C ALA A 443 -3.60 3.81 -28.28
N GLY A 444 -2.48 3.19 -28.68
CA GLY A 444 -2.48 1.87 -29.28
C GLY A 444 -3.02 0.78 -28.35
N LEU A 445 -2.55 0.73 -27.10
CA LEU A 445 -3.02 -0.27 -26.13
C LEU A 445 -4.49 -0.09 -25.75
N THR A 446 -4.95 1.15 -25.61
CA THR A 446 -6.34 1.45 -25.24
C THR A 446 -7.29 1.13 -26.40
N ALA A 447 -6.92 1.53 -27.62
CA ALA A 447 -7.66 1.18 -28.82
C ALA A 447 -7.73 -0.34 -28.99
N ALA A 448 -6.62 -1.06 -28.83
CA ALA A 448 -6.61 -2.52 -28.91
C ALA A 448 -7.58 -3.18 -27.90
N SER A 449 -7.68 -2.65 -26.67
CA SER A 449 -8.67 -3.14 -25.69
C SER A 449 -10.12 -2.86 -26.11
N ILE A 450 -10.40 -1.72 -26.74
CA ILE A 450 -11.74 -1.36 -27.21
C ILE A 450 -12.14 -2.19 -28.43
N ILE A 451 -11.18 -2.53 -29.30
CA ILE A 451 -11.40 -3.30 -30.54
C ILE A 451 -11.45 -4.81 -30.27
N MET A 452 -10.92 -5.28 -29.15
CA MET A 452 -10.85 -6.72 -28.81
C MET A 452 -12.19 -7.47 -28.98
N PRO A 453 -13.36 -6.93 -28.59
CA PRO A 453 -14.65 -7.59 -28.84
C PRO A 453 -15.00 -7.71 -30.34
N VAL A 454 -14.52 -6.77 -31.17
CA VAL A 454 -14.74 -6.74 -32.62
C VAL A 454 -13.90 -7.81 -33.33
N VAL A 455 -12.69 -8.11 -32.82
CA VAL A 455 -11.80 -9.16 -33.35
C VAL A 455 -12.50 -10.52 -33.42
N GLY A 456 -13.33 -10.84 -32.41
CA GLY A 456 -14.05 -12.12 -32.35
C GLY A 456 -15.30 -12.20 -33.23
N SER A 457 -15.78 -11.07 -33.77
CA SER A 457 -17.03 -10.97 -34.53
C SER A 457 -16.85 -10.52 -35.98
N SER A 458 -15.64 -10.20 -36.41
CA SER A 458 -15.32 -9.71 -37.77
C SER A 458 -14.54 -10.73 -38.58
N ASP A 459 -14.77 -10.80 -39.90
CA ASP A 459 -13.99 -11.62 -40.84
C ASP A 459 -12.58 -11.06 -41.14
N VAL A 460 -12.10 -10.09 -40.36
CA VAL A 460 -10.81 -9.40 -40.58
C VAL A 460 -9.72 -10.07 -39.75
N SER A 461 -8.54 -10.26 -40.34
CA SER A 461 -7.41 -10.86 -39.63
C SER A 461 -6.95 -9.99 -38.44
N PRO A 462 -6.68 -10.60 -37.26
CA PRO A 462 -6.19 -9.88 -36.09
C PRO A 462 -4.91 -9.09 -36.35
N GLU A 463 -4.04 -9.60 -37.23
CA GLU A 463 -2.77 -8.96 -37.61
C GLU A 463 -3.02 -7.61 -38.29
N LEU A 464 -4.01 -7.54 -39.21
CA LEU A 464 -4.36 -6.29 -39.88
C LEU A 464 -4.99 -5.30 -38.91
N LEU A 465 -5.76 -5.75 -37.92
CA LEU A 465 -6.30 -4.89 -36.86
C LEU A 465 -5.20 -4.30 -35.98
N VAL A 466 -4.17 -5.10 -35.65
CA VAL A 466 -2.99 -4.60 -34.92
C VAL A 466 -2.25 -3.55 -35.73
N LEU A 467 -2.04 -3.78 -37.04
CA LEU A 467 -1.38 -2.81 -37.91
C LEU A 467 -2.20 -1.52 -38.07
N ALA A 468 -3.51 -1.62 -38.25
CA ALA A 468 -4.40 -0.45 -38.33
C ALA A 468 -4.38 0.36 -37.02
N THR A 469 -4.43 -0.32 -35.88
CA THR A 469 -4.35 0.30 -34.55
C THR A 469 -3.00 1.00 -34.34
N GLY A 470 -1.90 0.35 -34.72
CA GLY A 470 -0.56 0.91 -34.65
C GLY A 470 -0.43 2.17 -35.51
N ALA A 471 -0.90 2.12 -36.75
CA ALA A 471 -0.90 3.27 -37.66
C ALA A 471 -1.73 4.43 -37.11
N GLY A 472 -2.90 4.19 -36.50
CA GLY A 472 -3.70 5.25 -35.88
C GLY A 472 -3.08 5.81 -34.60
N SER A 473 -2.32 5.00 -33.86
CA SER A 473 -1.72 5.43 -32.59
C SER A 473 -0.66 6.53 -32.74
N ILE A 474 -0.16 6.76 -33.94
CA ILE A 474 0.85 7.79 -34.22
C ILE A 474 0.27 9.06 -34.86
N THR A 475 -1.04 9.11 -35.12
CA THR A 475 -1.68 10.27 -35.77
C THR A 475 -1.49 11.55 -34.96
N LEU A 476 -1.13 12.67 -35.62
CA LEU A 476 -1.26 14.03 -35.09
C LEU A 476 -0.61 14.22 -33.70
N SER A 477 0.71 14.00 -33.63
CA SER A 477 1.52 14.35 -32.46
C SER A 477 1.50 15.86 -32.19
N HIS A 478 1.01 16.34 -31.06
CA HIS A 478 1.00 17.78 -30.76
C HIS A 478 1.47 18.09 -29.33
N ILE A 479 1.03 19.22 -28.77
CA ILE A 479 1.50 19.80 -27.49
C ILE A 479 1.31 18.84 -26.30
N ASN A 480 0.39 17.87 -26.39
CA ASN A 480 0.21 16.84 -25.37
C ASN A 480 1.16 15.63 -25.51
N ASP A 481 1.99 15.58 -26.55
CA ASP A 481 2.95 14.51 -26.78
C ASP A 481 4.36 14.85 -26.28
N GLY A 482 4.94 13.96 -25.47
CA GLY A 482 6.34 14.06 -25.06
C GLY A 482 7.31 14.02 -26.25
N GLY A 483 6.99 13.24 -27.30
CA GLY A 483 7.79 13.18 -28.53
C GLY A 483 7.85 14.51 -29.28
N PHE A 484 6.73 15.26 -29.28
CA PHE A 484 6.66 16.61 -29.84
C PHE A 484 7.65 17.56 -29.16
N TRP A 485 7.66 17.56 -27.83
CA TRP A 485 8.58 18.40 -27.04
C TRP A 485 10.03 17.96 -27.18
N LEU A 486 10.28 16.66 -27.20
CA LEU A 486 11.62 16.12 -27.40
C LEU A 486 12.18 16.57 -28.75
N PHE A 487 11.39 16.47 -29.83
CA PHE A 487 11.80 16.93 -31.15
C PHE A 487 12.06 18.45 -31.15
N LYS A 488 11.14 19.24 -30.58
CA LYS A 488 11.30 20.70 -30.46
C LYS A 488 12.61 21.08 -29.78
N GLU A 489 12.90 20.51 -28.61
CA GLU A 489 14.10 20.84 -27.84
C GLU A 489 15.37 20.31 -28.50
N TYR A 490 15.33 19.09 -29.04
CA TYR A 490 16.51 18.46 -29.65
C TYR A 490 16.98 19.18 -30.92
N PHE A 491 16.02 19.65 -31.74
CA PHE A 491 16.32 20.37 -32.99
C PHE A 491 16.26 21.89 -32.83
N ASN A 492 15.95 22.39 -31.63
CA ASN A 492 15.83 23.81 -31.30
C ASN A 492 14.93 24.59 -32.28
N VAL A 493 13.78 24.02 -32.62
CA VAL A 493 12.78 24.60 -33.53
C VAL A 493 11.61 25.20 -32.75
N SER A 494 10.85 26.10 -33.38
CA SER A 494 9.64 26.67 -32.78
C SER A 494 8.47 25.69 -32.77
N ILE A 495 7.48 25.90 -31.89
CA ILE A 495 6.24 25.08 -31.84
C ILE A 495 5.55 25.02 -33.21
N LYS A 496 5.52 26.14 -33.92
CA LYS A 496 4.93 26.22 -35.26
C LYS A 496 5.69 25.32 -36.25
N GLU A 497 7.01 25.35 -36.23
CA GLU A 497 7.83 24.50 -37.08
C GLU A 497 7.71 23.03 -36.70
N THR A 498 7.64 22.70 -35.41
CA THR A 498 7.37 21.33 -34.94
C THR A 498 6.01 20.83 -35.44
N LEU A 499 4.96 21.65 -35.42
CA LEU A 499 3.65 21.31 -35.99
C LEU A 499 3.72 21.10 -37.51
N MET A 500 4.49 21.92 -38.23
CA MET A 500 4.63 21.81 -39.68
C MET A 500 5.54 20.66 -40.12
N SER A 501 6.41 20.16 -39.25
CA SER A 501 7.36 19.09 -39.56
C SER A 501 6.97 17.77 -38.90
N TRP A 502 7.18 17.66 -37.60
CA TRP A 502 6.96 16.45 -36.80
C TRP A 502 5.50 15.98 -36.84
N THR A 503 4.55 16.86 -36.53
CA THR A 503 3.12 16.51 -36.53
C THR A 503 2.64 16.11 -37.92
N LEU A 504 3.08 16.83 -38.95
CA LEU A 504 2.72 16.53 -40.34
C LEU A 504 3.30 15.18 -40.79
N MET A 505 4.57 14.91 -40.47
CA MET A 505 5.25 13.66 -40.78
C MET A 505 4.53 12.48 -40.10
N GLU A 506 4.29 12.53 -38.79
CA GLU A 506 3.59 11.49 -38.03
C GLU A 506 2.18 11.22 -38.58
N THR A 507 1.43 12.28 -38.88
CA THR A 507 0.09 12.16 -39.48
C THR A 507 0.15 11.54 -40.87
N SER A 508 1.17 11.89 -41.67
CA SER A 508 1.36 11.32 -43.00
C SER A 508 1.68 9.82 -42.92
N VAL A 509 2.59 9.42 -42.03
CA VAL A 509 2.92 8.00 -41.78
C VAL A 509 1.69 7.24 -41.32
N SER A 510 0.89 7.84 -40.44
CA SER A 510 -0.36 7.26 -39.95
C SER A 510 -1.37 6.95 -41.06
N ILE A 511 -1.60 7.93 -41.96
CA ILE A 511 -2.55 7.79 -43.07
C ILE A 511 -2.03 6.78 -44.11
N VAL A 512 -0.74 6.87 -44.47
CA VAL A 512 -0.12 5.93 -45.41
C VAL A 512 -0.17 4.51 -44.83
N GLY A 513 0.08 4.34 -43.54
CA GLY A 513 -0.05 3.07 -42.84
C GLY A 513 -1.45 2.48 -42.95
N LEU A 514 -2.50 3.28 -42.76
CA LEU A 514 -3.88 2.82 -42.96
C LEU A 514 -4.13 2.36 -44.40
N LEU A 515 -3.71 3.15 -45.40
CA LEU A 515 -3.89 2.80 -46.81
C LEU A 515 -3.19 1.48 -47.16
N VAL A 516 -1.98 1.26 -46.66
CA VAL A 516 -1.24 0.00 -46.84
C VAL A 516 -2.00 -1.17 -46.21
N VAL A 517 -2.55 -0.99 -45.00
CA VAL A 517 -3.33 -2.03 -44.32
C VAL A 517 -4.62 -2.37 -45.07
N LEU A 518 -5.31 -1.36 -45.61
CA LEU A 518 -6.52 -1.57 -46.44
C LEU A 518 -6.20 -2.25 -47.78
N LEU A 519 -5.03 -2.01 -48.37
CA LEU A 519 -4.59 -2.73 -49.57
C LEU A 519 -4.23 -4.17 -49.25
N LEU A 520 -3.55 -4.42 -48.14
CA LEU A 520 -3.20 -5.76 -47.68
C LEU A 520 -4.45 -6.61 -47.40
N SER A 521 -5.52 -6.01 -46.87
CA SER A 521 -6.79 -6.71 -46.61
C SER A 521 -7.56 -7.13 -47.86
N LEU A 522 -7.12 -6.73 -49.06
CA LEU A 522 -7.67 -7.23 -50.32
C LEU A 522 -6.98 -8.51 -50.80
N ILE A 523 -5.82 -8.81 -50.23
CA ILE A 523 -4.92 -9.90 -50.67
C ILE A 523 -4.91 -11.02 -49.64
N VAL A 524 -4.97 -10.65 -48.35
CA VAL A 524 -5.04 -11.54 -47.18
C VAL A 524 -6.48 -11.58 -46.71
#